data_AF-N6UVQ2-F1
#
_entry.id   AF-N6UVQ2-F1
#
_cell.length_a   1.000
_cell.length_b   1.000
_cell.length_c   1.000
_cell.angle_alpha   90.00
_cell.angle_beta   90.00
_cell.angle_gamma   90.00
#
_symmetry.space_group_name_H-M   'P 1'
#
loop_
_entity.id
_entity.type
_entity.pdbx_description
1 polymer ?
#
loop_
_entity_poly.entity_id
_entity_poly.type
_entity_poly.pdbx_seq_one_letter_code
_entity_poly.pdbx_strand_id
1 'polypeptide(L)' 'MGKYICISCNAEIAPREKATRFLCPNCGEVEIVRCERCRKLNNPYKCPKCGFEGP' A
#
# COMPACT_ATOMS: atom_id res chain seq x y z
N MET A 1 -18.50 2.73 5.64
CA MET A 1 -17.32 3.52 5.25
C MET A 1 -16.18 2.56 4.98
N GLY A 2 -15.77 2.35 3.72
CA GLY A 2 -14.65 1.45 3.40
C GLY A 2 -13.34 2.03 3.93
N LYS A 3 -12.78 1.41 4.98
CA LYS A 3 -11.49 1.79 5.55
C LYS A 3 -10.37 1.12 4.77
N TYR A 4 -9.78 1.81 3.81
CA TYR A 4 -8.54 1.36 3.18
C TYR A 4 -7.36 1.80 4.05
N ILE A 5 -6.42 0.89 4.34
CA ILE A 5 -5.26 1.16 5.20
C ILE A 5 -4.00 1.06 4.35
N CYS A 6 -3.12 2.05 4.46
CA CYS A 6 -1.83 2.04 3.79
C CYS A 6 -0.91 0.97 4.40
N ILE A 7 -0.32 0.10 3.57
CA ILE A 7 0.59 -0.95 4.06
C ILE A 7 1.93 -0.41 4.62
N SER A 8 2.38 0.77 4.15
CA SER A 8 3.67 1.33 4.55
C SER A 8 3.62 2.06 5.89
N CYS A 9 2.52 2.75 6.19
CA CYS A 9 2.40 3.59 7.39
C CYS A 9 1.21 3.24 8.29
N ASN A 10 0.41 2.23 7.91
CA ASN A 10 -0.80 1.81 8.62
C ASN A 10 -1.83 2.94 8.84
N ALA A 11 -1.72 4.04 8.11
CA ALA A 11 -2.69 5.13 8.17
C ALA A 11 -3.97 4.78 7.40
N GLU A 12 -5.11 5.19 7.93
CA GLU A 12 -6.39 5.15 7.21
C GLU A 12 -6.33 6.13 6.02
N ILE A 13 -6.72 5.65 4.84
CA ILE A 13 -6.80 6.45 3.62
C ILE A 13 -8.15 7.16 3.61
N ALA A 14 -8.10 8.50 3.53
CA ALA A 14 -9.32 9.29 3.45
C ALA A 14 -10.06 9.02 2.12
N PRO A 15 -11.40 9.10 2.07
CA PRO A 15 -12.18 8.86 0.85
C PRO A 15 -11.80 9.75 -0.35
N ARG A 16 -11.21 10.93 -0.08
CA ARG A 16 -10.76 11.89 -1.10
C ARG A 16 -9.25 11.82 -1.38
N GLU A 17 -8.50 10.97 -0.68
CA GLU A 17 -7.06 10.83 -0.86
C GLU A 17 -6.74 9.94 -2.07
N LYS A 18 -5.73 10.31 -2.87
CA LYS A 18 -5.31 9.55 -4.05
C LYS A 18 -4.43 8.34 -3.65
N ALA A 19 -5.05 7.33 -3.06
CA ALA A 19 -4.38 6.06 -2.85
C ALA A 19 -4.22 5.26 -4.15
N THR A 20 -3.18 4.44 -4.20
CA THR A 20 -3.02 3.40 -5.24
C THR A 20 -3.32 2.04 -4.63
N ARG A 21 -3.89 1.16 -5.44
CA ARG A 21 -4.06 -0.26 -5.14
C ARG A 21 -3.59 -1.08 -6.31
N PHE A 22 -2.77 -2.09 -6.04
CA PHE A 22 -2.22 -2.99 -7.05
C PHE A 22 -1.89 -4.33 -6.41
N LEU A 23 -1.86 -5.40 -7.18
CA LEU A 23 -1.43 -6.70 -6.66
C LEU A 23 0.10 -6.72 -6.53
N CYS A 24 0.59 -7.39 -5.49
CA CYS A 24 2.03 -7.55 -5.28
C CYS A 24 2.69 -8.08 -6.57
N PRO A 25 3.72 -7.42 -7.11
CA PRO A 25 4.35 -7.84 -8.37
C PRO A 25 5.12 -9.16 -8.25
N ASN A 26 5.45 -9.58 -7.02
CA ASN A 26 6.23 -10.80 -6.77
C ASN A 26 5.34 -12.05 -6.64
N CYS A 27 4.28 -11.99 -5.80
CA CYS A 27 3.39 -13.14 -5.62
C CYS A 27 2.06 -13.03 -6.39
N GLY A 28 1.61 -11.83 -6.75
CA GLY A 28 0.32 -11.62 -7.44
C GLY A 28 -0.93 -11.85 -6.57
N GLU A 29 -0.76 -12.24 -5.30
CA GLU A 29 -1.86 -12.74 -4.47
C GLU A 29 -2.31 -11.76 -3.37
N VAL A 30 -1.51 -10.75 -3.06
CA VAL A 30 -1.82 -9.75 -2.04
C VAL A 30 -2.13 -8.41 -2.69
N GLU A 31 -3.26 -7.81 -2.35
CA GLU A 31 -3.57 -6.44 -2.72
C GLU A 31 -2.78 -5.47 -1.83
N ILE A 32 -1.92 -4.68 -2.46
CA ILE A 32 -1.08 -3.66 -1.84
C ILE A 32 -1.77 -2.32 -2.03
N VAL A 33 -2.12 -1.68 -0.90
CA VAL A 33 -2.73 -0.35 -0.89
C VAL A 33 -1.75 0.65 -0.30
N ARG A 34 -1.47 1.74 -1.01
CA ARG A 34 -0.54 2.78 -0.57
C ARG A 34 -1.15 4.16 -0.69
N CYS A 35 -1.02 4.94 0.39
CA CYS A 35 -1.47 6.33 0.43
C CYS A 35 -0.58 7.23 -0.44
N GLU A 36 -1.09 8.41 -0.80
CA GLU A 36 -0.37 9.35 -1.66
C GLU A 36 0.95 9.80 -1.03
N ARG A 37 0.94 10.00 0.29
CA ARG A 37 2.11 10.43 1.06
C ARG A 37 3.25 9.41 0.99
N CYS A 38 2.97 8.14 1.27
CA CYS A 38 3.99 7.09 1.22
C CYS A 38 4.56 6.92 -0.18
N ARG A 39 3.72 7.05 -1.22
CA ARG A 39 4.19 7.05 -2.62
C ARG A 39 5.11 8.22 -2.92
N LYS A 40 4.74 9.45 -2.52
CA LYS A 40 5.57 10.65 -2.74
C LYS A 40 6.91 10.60 -2.01
N LEU A 41 6.92 9.94 -0.85
CA LEU A 41 8.11 9.79 -0.01
C LEU A 41 8.93 8.53 -0.35
N ASN A 42 8.49 7.70 -1.31
CA ASN A 42 9.09 6.39 -1.60
C ASN A 42 9.28 5.52 -0.34
N ASN A 43 8.30 5.54 0.57
CA ASN A 43 8.37 4.75 1.81
C ASN A 43 8.30 3.25 1.48
N PRO A 44 9.23 2.42 1.93
CA PRO A 44 9.17 1.00 1.61
C PRO A 44 7.84 0.37 2.05
N TYR A 45 7.35 -0.58 1.28
CA TYR A 45 6.24 -1.44 1.67
C TYR A 45 6.71 -2.88 1.61
N LYS A 46 6.25 -3.69 2.58
CA LYS A 46 6.57 -5.11 2.64
C LYS A 46 5.33 -5.95 2.42
N CYS A 47 5.39 -6.84 1.44
CA CYS A 47 4.31 -7.79 1.20
C CYS A 47 4.27 -8.83 2.35
N PRO A 48 3.12 -9.03 3.04
CA PRO A 48 3.02 -9.96 4.16
C PRO A 48 3.14 -11.43 3.74
N LYS A 49 2.87 -11.75 2.46
CA LYS A 49 2.91 -13.13 1.95
C LYS A 49 4.30 -13.59 1.52
N CYS A 50 4.95 -12.85 0.63
CA CYS A 50 6.24 -13.22 0.06
C CYS A 50 7.43 -12.44 0.65
N GLY A 51 7.20 -11.46 1.52
CA GLY A 51 8.25 -10.66 2.13
C GLY A 51 8.89 -9.63 1.19
N PHE A 52 8.39 -9.50 -0.05
CA PHE A 52 8.91 -8.54 -1.03
C PHE A 52 8.83 -7.10 -0.48
N GLU A 53 9.95 -6.39 -0.52
CA GLU A 53 10.04 -4.98 -0.14
C GLU A 53 10.21 -4.13 -1.40
N GLY A 54 9.28 -3.20 -1.61
CA GLY A 54 9.32 -2.25 -2.73
C GLY A 54 9.22 -0.80 -2.24
N PRO A 55 9.65 0.18 -3.05
CA PRO A 55 9.54 1.61 -2.71
C PRO A 55 8.10 2.12 -2.78
#